data_AF-A0A2P4XE08-F1
#
_entry.id   AF-A0A2P4XE08-F1
#
_cell.length_a   1.000
_cell.length_b   1.000
_cell.length_c   1.000
_cell.angle_alpha   90.00
_cell.angle_beta   90.00
_cell.angle_gamma   90.00
#
_symmetry.space_group_name_H-M   'P 1'
#
loop_
_entity.id
_entity.type
_entity.pdbx_description
1 polymer ?
#
loop_
_entity_poly.entity_id
_entity_poly.type
_entity_poly.pdbx_seq_one_letter_code
_entity_poly.pdbx_strand_id
1 'polypeptide(L)'
;MGRKKGKKRDAHTTADPPAYDAATLAEARELQAQELEVLQAIFDRDLVSQSSTPLYSYIFAIRLLCEATPGSATTAEVLLHFDFTRAYPIKQPPNITVEAKHGLSDTETQKLQRGMETLALEKVGDAAIYDLVMFATDFIQDHLKDQSSFFDQMMTRQQDRETKEKMAEDALMQQQEEQARVKNEEILALIDAERKKRETMKKTRRRRRRHRSSIDGEFSGSDEESRDDMESLSSINEQQTEASSKRDGSLSNPSDTDSDTSELDAVAAAERYHSRYHGDFKELGLLGRGGGGEVVKVRNRLDRQLYAVKKVKLDPDDKTMKKKILRE
;
A
#
# COMPACT_ATOMS: atom_id res chain seq x y z
N MET A 1 -76.19 21.80 -29.80
CA MET A 1 -74.71 21.66 -29.75
C MET A 1 -74.29 21.80 -28.28
N GLY A 2 -73.35 21.05 -27.70
CA GLY A 2 -72.71 19.79 -28.14
C GLY A 2 -72.28 19.01 -26.87
N ARG A 3 -72.46 17.68 -26.84
CA ARG A 3 -72.09 16.84 -25.69
C ARG A 3 -70.64 16.35 -25.85
N LYS A 4 -69.83 16.52 -24.80
CA LYS A 4 -68.40 16.14 -24.79
C LYS A 4 -68.23 14.63 -25.06
N LYS A 5 -67.45 14.26 -26.08
CA LYS A 5 -67.01 12.88 -26.29
C LYS A 5 -66.00 12.50 -25.19
N GLY A 6 -66.30 11.44 -24.44
CA GLY A 6 -65.33 10.82 -23.55
C GLY A 6 -64.19 10.19 -24.35
N LYS A 7 -62.95 10.62 -24.08
CA LYS A 7 -61.75 10.05 -24.69
C LYS A 7 -61.47 8.72 -23.97
N LYS A 8 -61.79 7.58 -24.62
CA LYS A 8 -61.28 6.26 -24.18
C LYS A 8 -59.76 6.41 -24.02
N ARG A 9 -59.25 6.06 -22.83
CA ARG A 9 -57.83 5.79 -22.65
C ARG A 9 -57.66 4.29 -22.79
N ASP A 10 -56.77 3.91 -23.67
CA ASP A 10 -56.57 2.52 -24.06
C ASP A 10 -56.08 1.73 -22.85
N ALA A 11 -56.74 0.60 -22.58
CA ALA A 11 -56.30 -0.34 -21.56
C ALA A 11 -54.94 -0.86 -22.01
N HIS A 12 -53.89 -0.53 -21.25
CA HIS A 12 -52.60 -1.18 -21.42
C HIS A 12 -52.81 -2.67 -21.16
N THR A 13 -52.56 -3.47 -22.19
CA THR A 13 -52.46 -4.92 -22.08
C THR A 13 -51.39 -5.25 -21.07
N THR A 14 -51.80 -5.62 -19.85
CA THR A 14 -50.94 -6.30 -18.90
C THR A 14 -50.58 -7.63 -19.54
N ALA A 15 -49.35 -7.74 -20.06
CA ALA A 15 -48.85 -9.02 -20.53
C ALA A 15 -48.84 -9.98 -19.34
N ASP A 16 -49.58 -11.08 -19.44
CA ASP A 16 -49.52 -12.14 -18.45
C ASP A 16 -48.06 -12.61 -18.32
N PRO A 17 -47.56 -12.84 -17.09
CA PRO A 17 -46.21 -13.33 -16.92
C PRO A 17 -46.06 -14.68 -17.63
N PRO A 18 -44.88 -15.01 -18.19
CA PRO A 18 -44.64 -16.30 -18.80
C PRO A 18 -45.02 -17.41 -17.82
N ALA A 19 -46.00 -18.23 -18.21
CA ALA A 19 -46.53 -19.30 -17.38
C ALA A 19 -45.49 -20.43 -17.30
N TYR A 20 -44.53 -20.29 -16.38
CA TYR A 20 -43.59 -21.34 -16.03
C TYR A 20 -44.35 -22.56 -15.51
N ASP A 21 -43.90 -23.75 -15.89
CA ASP A 21 -44.46 -25.00 -15.43
C ASP A 21 -44.20 -25.20 -13.94
N ALA A 22 -45.11 -25.91 -13.28
CA ALA A 22 -45.06 -26.09 -11.83
C ALA A 22 -43.84 -26.91 -11.36
N ALA A 23 -43.22 -27.71 -12.23
CA ALA A 23 -42.01 -28.46 -11.90
C ALA A 23 -40.79 -27.54 -11.84
N THR A 24 -40.54 -26.74 -12.90
CA THR A 24 -39.46 -25.72 -12.90
C THR A 24 -39.60 -24.75 -11.72
N LEU A 25 -40.82 -24.34 -11.35
CA LEU A 25 -41.05 -23.46 -10.20
C LEU A 25 -40.79 -24.13 -8.84
N ALA A 26 -40.96 -25.46 -8.73
CA ALA A 26 -40.64 -26.21 -7.52
C ALA A 26 -39.12 -26.43 -7.39
N GLU A 27 -38.45 -26.79 -8.49
CA GLU A 27 -36.99 -26.93 -8.58
C GLU A 27 -36.28 -25.59 -8.28
N ALA A 28 -36.75 -24.50 -8.89
CA ALA A 28 -36.25 -23.16 -8.60
C ALA A 28 -36.35 -22.82 -7.11
N ARG A 29 -37.46 -23.15 -6.45
CA ARG A 29 -37.66 -22.92 -5.02
C ARG A 29 -36.71 -23.75 -4.14
N GLU A 30 -36.38 -24.96 -4.55
CA GLU A 30 -35.40 -25.80 -3.84
C GLU A 30 -34.00 -25.21 -3.94
N LEU A 31 -33.57 -24.82 -5.15
CA LEU A 31 -32.28 -24.14 -5.38
C LEU A 31 -32.18 -22.82 -4.62
N GLN A 32 -33.26 -22.02 -4.59
CA GLN A 32 -33.35 -20.79 -3.79
C GLN A 32 -33.16 -21.04 -2.29
N ALA A 33 -33.72 -22.13 -1.76
CA ALA A 33 -33.57 -22.47 -0.34
C ALA A 33 -32.12 -22.90 -0.02
N GLN A 34 -31.52 -23.73 -0.88
CA GLN A 34 -30.12 -24.16 -0.76
C GLN A 34 -29.15 -22.98 -0.85
N GLU A 35 -29.32 -22.08 -1.82
CA GLU A 35 -28.48 -20.88 -1.95
C GLU A 35 -28.63 -19.96 -0.73
N LEU A 36 -29.86 -19.73 -0.24
CA LEU A 36 -30.09 -18.91 0.96
C LEU A 36 -29.44 -19.51 2.21
N GLU A 37 -29.45 -20.84 2.39
CA GLU A 37 -28.76 -21.53 3.50
C GLU A 37 -27.24 -21.31 3.42
N VAL A 38 -26.65 -21.46 2.23
CA VAL A 38 -25.22 -21.20 2.00
C VAL A 38 -24.88 -19.72 2.25
N LEU A 39 -25.70 -18.78 1.79
CA LEU A 39 -25.52 -17.35 2.05
C LEU A 39 -25.62 -17.01 3.54
N GLN A 40 -26.53 -17.64 4.28
CA GLN A 40 -26.62 -17.49 5.75
C GLN A 40 -25.34 -18.00 6.44
N ALA A 41 -24.78 -19.13 5.99
CA ALA A 41 -23.53 -19.65 6.54
C ALA A 41 -22.29 -18.80 6.22
N ILE A 42 -22.25 -18.17 5.03
CA ILE A 42 -21.14 -17.31 4.60
C ILE A 42 -21.20 -15.92 5.26
N PHE A 43 -22.39 -15.30 5.27
CA PHE A 43 -22.54 -13.90 5.64
C PHE A 43 -23.06 -13.70 7.07
N ASP A 44 -23.64 -14.70 7.73
CA ASP A 44 -24.08 -14.74 9.15
C ASP A 44 -24.72 -13.43 9.68
N ARG A 45 -23.89 -12.47 10.08
CA ARG A 45 -24.28 -11.16 10.66
C ARG A 45 -24.56 -10.05 9.65
N ASP A 46 -24.00 -10.18 8.44
CA ASP A 46 -24.10 -9.19 7.36
C ASP A 46 -25.35 -9.40 6.49
N LEU A 47 -25.97 -10.58 6.56
CA LEU A 47 -27.24 -10.88 5.90
C LEU A 47 -28.43 -10.45 6.77
N VAL A 48 -29.21 -9.50 6.29
CA VAL A 48 -30.39 -8.94 6.96
C VAL A 48 -31.65 -9.34 6.18
N SER A 49 -32.43 -10.28 6.73
CA SER A 49 -33.73 -10.64 6.17
C SER A 49 -34.75 -9.51 6.36
N GLN A 50 -35.52 -9.20 5.31
CA GLN A 50 -36.51 -8.09 5.34
C GLN A 50 -37.96 -8.57 5.44
N SER A 51 -38.19 -9.87 5.34
CA SER A 51 -39.54 -10.45 5.26
C SER A 51 -40.24 -10.54 6.64
N SER A 52 -41.08 -9.57 6.96
CA SER A 52 -42.00 -9.64 8.11
C SER A 52 -43.22 -10.56 7.87
N THR A 53 -43.38 -11.11 6.65
CA THR A 53 -44.51 -11.99 6.29
C THR A 53 -44.06 -13.18 5.42
N PRO A 54 -44.72 -14.35 5.53
CA PRO A 54 -44.30 -15.59 4.87
C PRO A 54 -44.52 -15.61 3.34
N LEU A 55 -45.07 -14.55 2.74
CA LEU A 55 -45.20 -14.43 1.27
C LEU A 55 -43.95 -13.88 0.60
N TYR A 56 -43.05 -13.24 1.34
CA TYR A 56 -41.87 -12.54 0.81
C TYR A 56 -40.55 -13.13 1.35
N SER A 57 -40.52 -14.43 1.66
CA SER A 57 -39.44 -15.10 2.40
C SER A 57 -38.03 -15.04 1.77
N TYR A 58 -37.92 -14.55 0.54
CA TYR A 58 -36.66 -14.44 -0.22
C TYR A 58 -36.25 -12.99 -0.51
N ILE A 59 -36.77 -12.01 0.26
CA ILE A 59 -36.28 -10.64 0.26
C ILE A 59 -35.30 -10.45 1.43
N PHE A 60 -34.04 -10.19 1.11
CA PHE A 60 -32.96 -9.97 2.06
C PHE A 60 -31.97 -8.93 1.52
N ALA A 61 -31.18 -8.35 2.41
CA ALA A 61 -30.04 -7.52 2.05
C ALA A 61 -28.74 -8.12 2.59
N ILE A 62 -27.65 -7.98 1.83
CA ILE A 62 -26.30 -8.28 2.29
C ILE A 62 -25.57 -6.93 2.45
N ARG A 63 -25.06 -6.67 3.65
CA ARG A 63 -24.25 -5.49 3.96
C ARG A 63 -22.81 -5.75 3.56
N LEU A 64 -22.23 -4.87 2.74
CA LEU A 64 -20.81 -4.88 2.41
C LEU A 64 -20.11 -3.72 3.09
N LEU A 65 -19.08 -4.05 3.86
CA LEU A 65 -18.13 -3.11 4.45
C LEU A 65 -16.77 -3.32 3.77
N CYS A 66 -16.28 -2.30 3.08
CA CYS A 66 -15.02 -2.34 2.35
C CYS A 66 -14.09 -1.21 2.81
N GLU A 67 -12.80 -1.52 2.96
CA GLU A 67 -11.74 -0.55 3.26
C GLU A 67 -10.73 -0.53 2.10
N ALA A 68 -10.20 0.64 1.73
CA ALA A 68 -9.19 0.75 0.67
C ALA A 68 -7.91 -0.04 0.99
N THR A 69 -7.49 0.06 2.26
CA THR A 69 -6.42 -0.68 2.92
C THR A 69 -6.82 -0.92 4.37
N PRO A 70 -6.36 -2.01 5.03
CA PRO A 70 -6.76 -2.33 6.39
C PRO A 70 -6.46 -1.20 7.38
N GLY A 71 -7.48 -0.66 8.03
CA GLY A 71 -7.36 0.48 8.96
C GLY A 71 -7.27 1.86 8.30
N SER A 72 -7.57 1.98 7.00
CA SER A 72 -7.72 3.27 6.33
C SER A 72 -9.01 3.97 6.73
N ALA A 73 -8.99 5.31 6.78
CA ALA A 73 -10.20 6.12 6.91
C ALA A 73 -11.09 6.10 5.65
N THR A 74 -10.58 5.60 4.52
CA THR A 74 -11.33 5.48 3.25
C THR A 74 -12.12 4.17 3.22
N THR A 75 -13.36 4.23 3.71
CA THR A 75 -14.27 3.07 3.80
C THR A 75 -15.56 3.30 3.01
N ALA A 76 -16.19 2.21 2.58
CA ALA A 76 -17.51 2.18 1.96
C ALA A 76 -18.44 1.20 2.68
N GLU A 77 -19.67 1.63 2.96
CA GLU A 77 -20.77 0.77 3.40
C GLU A 77 -21.85 0.78 2.31
N VAL A 78 -22.18 -0.39 1.78
CA VAL A 78 -23.18 -0.58 0.72
C VAL A 78 -24.10 -1.73 1.11
N LEU A 79 -25.41 -1.55 1.01
CA LEU A 79 -26.38 -2.63 1.17
C LEU A 79 -26.82 -3.10 -0.22
N LEU A 80 -26.68 -4.39 -0.48
CA LEU A 80 -27.17 -5.06 -1.67
C LEU A 80 -28.48 -5.75 -1.33
N HIS A 81 -29.59 -5.24 -1.84
CA HIS A 81 -30.90 -5.84 -1.65
C HIS A 81 -31.19 -6.82 -2.79
N PHE A 82 -31.61 -8.03 -2.41
CA PHE A 82 -31.96 -9.11 -3.33
C PHE A 82 -33.38 -9.59 -3.07
N ASP A 83 -34.13 -9.82 -4.16
CA ASP A 83 -35.46 -10.42 -4.16
C ASP A 83 -35.49 -11.53 -5.21
N PHE A 84 -35.67 -12.79 -4.77
CA PHE A 84 -35.69 -13.92 -5.68
C PHE A 84 -36.99 -13.96 -6.48
N THR A 85 -36.86 -13.75 -7.79
CA THR A 85 -37.97 -13.97 -8.72
C THR A 85 -38.42 -15.43 -8.69
N ARG A 86 -39.69 -15.69 -9.01
CA ARG A 86 -40.29 -17.04 -8.86
C ARG A 86 -39.61 -18.14 -9.67
N ALA A 87 -38.80 -17.79 -10.67
CA ALA A 87 -38.06 -18.72 -11.52
C ALA A 87 -36.53 -18.51 -11.48
N TYR A 88 -36.01 -17.79 -10.48
CA TYR A 88 -34.57 -17.74 -10.18
C TYR A 88 -34.09 -19.07 -9.55
N PRO A 89 -32.93 -19.63 -9.90
CA PRO A 89 -31.97 -19.16 -10.93
C PRO A 89 -32.28 -19.61 -12.37
N ILE A 90 -33.21 -20.56 -12.55
CA ILE A 90 -33.33 -21.38 -13.78
C ILE A 90 -33.73 -20.58 -15.04
N LYS A 91 -34.64 -19.61 -14.92
CA LYS A 91 -35.24 -18.87 -16.07
C LYS A 91 -35.21 -17.35 -15.94
N GLN A 92 -34.96 -16.82 -14.76
CA GLN A 92 -34.96 -15.38 -14.49
C GLN A 92 -33.82 -15.03 -13.52
N PRO A 93 -33.20 -13.85 -13.64
CA PRO A 93 -32.29 -13.33 -12.62
C PRO A 93 -33.07 -12.94 -11.34
N PRO A 94 -32.36 -12.68 -10.22
CA PRO A 94 -32.98 -12.06 -9.05
C PRO A 94 -33.16 -10.56 -9.31
N ASN A 95 -34.10 -9.93 -8.61
CA ASN A 95 -34.19 -8.48 -8.57
C ASN A 95 -33.07 -7.95 -7.66
N ILE A 96 -32.36 -6.91 -8.11
CA ILE A 96 -31.20 -6.34 -7.42
C ILE A 96 -31.41 -4.84 -7.26
N THR A 97 -31.25 -4.31 -6.05
CA THR A 97 -31.12 -2.86 -5.83
C THR A 97 -29.94 -2.56 -4.91
N VAL A 98 -29.22 -1.48 -5.21
CA VAL A 98 -27.97 -1.11 -4.54
C VAL A 98 -28.20 0.18 -3.76
N GLU A 99 -27.93 0.14 -2.45
CA GLU A 99 -28.06 1.28 -1.55
C GLU A 99 -26.70 1.61 -0.91
N ALA A 100 -25.98 2.59 -1.45
CA ALA A 100 -24.75 3.08 -0.84
C ALA A 100 -25.06 3.99 0.37
N LYS A 101 -24.48 3.68 1.54
CA LYS A 101 -24.53 4.56 2.73
C LYS A 101 -23.41 5.60 2.67
N HIS A 102 -22.20 5.18 2.30
CA HIS A 102 -21.05 6.05 2.02
C HIS A 102 -20.03 5.34 1.13
N GLY A 103 -19.10 6.10 0.55
CA GLY A 103 -17.95 5.59 -0.21
C GLY A 103 -18.18 5.36 -1.71
N LEU A 104 -19.41 5.54 -2.21
CA LEU A 104 -19.75 5.60 -3.64
C LEU A 104 -20.59 6.85 -3.92
N SER A 105 -20.48 7.46 -5.11
CA SER A 105 -21.46 8.44 -5.59
C SER A 105 -22.72 7.76 -6.15
N ASP A 106 -23.79 8.52 -6.34
CA ASP A 106 -24.99 8.06 -7.06
C ASP A 106 -24.66 7.51 -8.45
N THR A 107 -23.64 8.06 -9.12
CA THR A 107 -23.24 7.63 -10.46
C THR A 107 -22.46 6.32 -10.44
N GLU A 108 -21.63 6.06 -9.41
CA GLU A 108 -21.02 4.75 -9.21
C GLU A 108 -22.06 3.72 -8.78
N THR A 109 -22.99 4.09 -7.90
CA THR A 109 -24.07 3.22 -7.43
C THR A 109 -24.93 2.72 -8.61
N GLN A 110 -25.29 3.60 -9.54
CA GLN A 110 -25.99 3.23 -10.78
C GLN A 110 -25.13 2.37 -11.74
N LYS A 111 -23.82 2.61 -11.84
CA LYS A 111 -22.90 1.77 -12.64
C LYS A 111 -22.81 0.36 -12.04
N LEU A 112 -22.64 0.26 -10.73
CA LEU A 112 -22.59 -0.99 -9.98
C LEU A 112 -23.88 -1.79 -10.17
N GLN A 113 -25.04 -1.16 -9.96
CA GLN A 113 -26.34 -1.81 -10.16
C GLN A 113 -26.48 -2.38 -11.58
N ARG A 114 -26.20 -1.59 -12.64
CA ARG A 114 -26.27 -2.08 -14.03
C ARG A 114 -25.27 -3.20 -14.32
N GLY A 115 -24.08 -3.14 -13.73
CA GLY A 115 -23.08 -4.20 -13.82
C GLY A 115 -23.57 -5.51 -13.20
N MET A 116 -24.16 -5.44 -12.01
CA MET A 116 -24.79 -6.57 -11.34
C MET A 116 -25.99 -7.12 -12.11
N GLU A 117 -26.89 -6.27 -12.61
CA GLU A 117 -28.02 -6.69 -13.46
C GLU A 117 -27.53 -7.42 -14.73
N THR A 118 -26.43 -6.96 -15.34
CA THR A 118 -25.82 -7.60 -16.52
C THR A 118 -25.21 -8.96 -16.17
N LEU A 119 -24.44 -9.05 -15.07
CA LEU A 119 -23.85 -10.30 -14.59
C LEU A 119 -24.92 -11.32 -14.18
N ALA A 120 -26.02 -10.86 -13.59
CA ALA A 120 -27.15 -11.70 -13.21
C ALA A 120 -27.85 -12.30 -14.43
N LEU A 121 -27.94 -11.56 -15.55
CA LEU A 121 -28.45 -12.04 -16.83
C LEU A 121 -27.50 -13.05 -17.50
N GLU A 122 -26.19 -12.85 -17.40
CA GLU A 122 -25.18 -13.81 -17.89
C GLU A 122 -25.22 -15.14 -17.10
N LYS A 123 -25.52 -15.06 -15.79
CA LYS A 123 -25.52 -16.20 -14.85
C LYS A 123 -26.86 -16.93 -14.73
N VAL A 124 -27.87 -16.60 -15.54
CA VAL A 124 -29.16 -17.32 -15.53
C VAL A 124 -28.94 -18.80 -15.87
N GLY A 125 -29.43 -19.68 -14.99
CA GLY A 125 -29.18 -21.12 -15.00
C GLY A 125 -28.66 -21.61 -13.65
N ASP A 126 -27.74 -20.86 -13.04
CA ASP A 126 -27.03 -21.24 -11.81
C ASP A 126 -27.26 -20.23 -10.66
N ALA A 127 -27.04 -20.70 -9.42
CA ALA A 127 -26.94 -19.84 -8.24
C ALA A 127 -25.86 -18.76 -8.45
N ALA A 128 -26.18 -17.50 -8.13
CA ALA A 128 -25.44 -16.33 -8.62
C ALA A 128 -25.25 -15.21 -7.59
N ILE A 129 -25.88 -15.26 -6.42
CA ILE A 129 -25.82 -14.17 -5.44
C ILE A 129 -24.40 -13.97 -4.91
N TYR A 130 -23.67 -15.07 -4.65
CA TYR A 130 -22.28 -14.99 -4.23
C TYR A 130 -21.38 -14.32 -5.28
N ASP A 131 -21.56 -14.67 -6.57
CA ASP A 131 -20.84 -14.03 -7.68
C ASP A 131 -21.18 -12.54 -7.81
N LEU A 132 -22.44 -12.17 -7.61
CA LEU A 132 -22.91 -10.77 -7.64
C LEU A 132 -22.33 -9.95 -6.47
N VAL A 133 -22.31 -10.52 -5.26
CA VAL A 133 -21.67 -9.93 -4.09
C VAL A 133 -20.16 -9.76 -4.33
N MET A 134 -19.50 -10.75 -4.91
CA MET A 134 -18.05 -10.68 -5.19
C MET A 134 -17.72 -9.66 -6.26
N PHE A 135 -18.53 -9.56 -7.32
CA PHE A 135 -18.43 -8.48 -8.31
C PHE A 135 -18.56 -7.10 -7.67
N ALA A 136 -19.55 -6.90 -6.79
CA ALA A 136 -19.72 -5.65 -6.07
C ALA A 136 -18.54 -5.35 -5.14
N THR A 137 -18.02 -6.36 -4.45
CA THR A 137 -16.85 -6.21 -3.57
C THR A 137 -15.61 -5.76 -4.33
N ASP A 138 -15.26 -6.40 -5.46
CA ASP A 138 -14.12 -5.95 -6.28
C ASP A 138 -14.36 -4.54 -6.87
N PHE A 139 -15.58 -4.23 -7.35
CA PHE A 139 -15.91 -2.90 -7.88
C PHE A 139 -15.73 -1.80 -6.82
N ILE A 140 -16.21 -2.03 -5.59
CA ILE A 140 -16.06 -1.10 -4.48
C ILE A 140 -14.58 -0.97 -4.09
N GLN A 141 -13.84 -2.08 -3.98
CA GLN A 141 -12.43 -2.05 -3.63
C GLN A 141 -11.56 -1.34 -4.66
N ASP A 142 -11.81 -1.54 -5.96
CA ASP A 142 -11.06 -0.86 -7.02
C ASP A 142 -11.38 0.64 -7.05
N HIS A 143 -12.65 1.03 -6.85
CA HIS A 143 -13.01 2.44 -6.69
C HIS A 143 -12.32 3.08 -5.45
N LEU A 144 -12.27 2.38 -4.31
CA LEU A 144 -11.62 2.85 -3.10
C LEU A 144 -10.10 3.05 -3.27
N LYS A 145 -9.43 2.17 -4.02
CA LYS A 145 -7.98 2.28 -4.33
C LYS A 145 -7.67 3.49 -5.20
N ASP A 146 -8.50 3.79 -6.19
CA ASP A 146 -8.31 4.97 -7.06
C ASP A 146 -8.40 6.26 -6.24
N GLN A 147 -9.32 6.33 -5.26
CA GLN A 147 -9.43 7.48 -4.35
C GLN A 147 -8.24 7.57 -3.37
N SER A 148 -7.82 6.46 -2.76
CA SER A 148 -6.71 6.49 -1.79
C SER A 148 -5.37 6.82 -2.45
N SER A 149 -5.12 6.31 -3.67
CA SER A 149 -3.91 6.57 -4.45
C SER A 149 -3.67 8.08 -4.70
N PHE A 150 -4.74 8.85 -4.92
CA PHE A 150 -4.64 10.31 -5.07
C PHE A 150 -4.22 10.99 -3.77
N PHE A 151 -4.80 10.58 -2.64
CA PHE A 151 -4.48 11.13 -1.32
C PHE A 151 -3.04 10.77 -0.90
N ASP A 152 -2.64 9.51 -1.01
CA ASP A 152 -1.30 9.03 -0.66
C ASP A 152 -0.21 9.71 -1.51
N GLN A 153 -0.46 9.89 -2.81
CA GLN A 153 0.47 10.60 -3.70
C GLN A 153 0.57 12.10 -3.35
N MET A 154 -0.52 12.73 -2.91
CA MET A 154 -0.48 14.12 -2.44
C MET A 154 0.31 14.26 -1.13
N MET A 155 0.04 13.40 -0.15
CA MET A 155 0.73 13.39 1.16
C MET A 155 2.23 13.11 1.01
N THR A 156 2.61 12.18 0.13
CA THR A 156 4.02 11.87 -0.16
C THR A 156 4.72 13.07 -0.79
N ARG A 157 4.12 13.74 -1.77
CA ARG A 157 4.68 14.97 -2.38
C ARG A 157 4.84 16.10 -1.36
N GLN A 158 3.94 16.19 -0.38
CA GLN A 158 4.04 17.19 0.68
C GLN A 158 5.18 16.87 1.66
N GLN A 159 5.31 15.61 2.11
CA GLN A 159 6.43 15.16 2.95
C GLN A 159 7.79 15.31 2.24
N ASP A 160 7.88 14.96 0.95
CA ASP A 160 9.06 15.19 0.13
C ASP A 160 9.43 16.67 0.00
N ARG A 161 8.44 17.57 0.02
CA ARG A 161 8.69 19.02 -0.02
C ARG A 161 9.16 19.52 1.34
N GLU A 162 8.46 19.19 2.42
CA GLU A 162 8.81 19.60 3.79
C GLU A 162 10.19 19.06 4.22
N THR A 163 10.55 17.84 3.82
CA THR A 163 11.89 17.27 4.08
C THR A 163 12.98 17.98 3.27
N LYS A 164 12.74 18.31 2.00
CA LYS A 164 13.67 19.11 1.18
C LYS A 164 13.80 20.55 1.67
N GLU A 165 12.71 21.17 2.09
CA GLU A 165 12.70 22.52 2.69
C GLU A 165 13.56 22.53 3.97
N LYS A 166 13.35 21.57 4.90
CA LYS A 166 14.21 21.41 6.08
C LYS A 166 15.68 21.14 5.74
N MET A 167 15.98 20.23 4.81
CA MET A 167 17.36 19.98 4.38
C MET A 167 18.03 21.22 3.78
N ALA A 168 17.27 22.07 3.07
CA ALA A 168 17.77 23.31 2.51
C ALA A 168 18.02 24.37 3.59
N GLU A 169 17.13 24.49 4.59
CA GLU A 169 17.33 25.36 5.75
C GLU A 169 18.55 24.94 6.57
N ASP A 170 18.68 23.65 6.89
CA ASP A 170 19.82 23.08 7.62
C ASP A 170 21.14 23.29 6.85
N ALA A 171 21.15 23.07 5.53
CA ALA A 171 22.32 23.32 4.69
C ALA A 171 22.71 24.81 4.64
N LEU A 172 21.72 25.72 4.59
CA LEU A 172 21.96 27.16 4.63
C LEU A 172 22.51 27.60 6.00
N MET A 173 22.02 26.99 7.09
CA MET A 173 22.46 27.25 8.45
C MET A 173 23.91 26.79 8.66
N GLN A 174 24.26 25.58 8.21
CA GLN A 174 25.63 25.06 8.24
C GLN A 174 26.58 25.96 7.44
N GLN A 175 26.17 26.42 6.25
CA GLN A 175 26.98 27.32 5.42
C GLN A 175 27.19 28.69 6.08
N GLN A 176 26.21 29.21 6.83
CA GLN A 176 26.39 30.43 7.63
C GLN A 176 27.33 30.21 8.83
N GLU A 177 27.22 29.10 9.54
CA GLU A 177 28.10 28.78 10.67
C GLU A 177 29.56 28.61 10.19
N GLU A 178 29.76 27.94 9.06
CA GLU A 178 31.08 27.77 8.44
C GLU A 178 31.68 29.13 8.03
N GLN A 179 30.91 30.00 7.37
CA GLN A 179 31.35 31.38 7.08
C GLN A 179 31.67 32.19 8.34
N ALA A 180 30.92 32.00 9.44
CA ALA A 180 31.18 32.67 10.70
C ALA A 180 32.46 32.15 11.37
N ARG A 181 32.73 30.83 11.31
CA ARG A 181 33.98 30.22 11.77
C ARG A 181 35.19 30.78 11.03
N VAL A 182 35.15 30.78 9.69
CA VAL A 182 36.24 31.31 8.84
C VAL A 182 36.52 32.78 9.15
N LYS A 183 35.49 33.64 9.28
CA LYS A 183 35.67 35.05 9.66
C LYS A 183 36.26 35.23 11.06
N ASN A 184 35.83 34.43 12.03
CA ASN A 184 36.39 34.48 13.39
C ASN A 184 37.86 34.07 13.42
N GLU A 185 38.25 33.05 12.66
CA GLU A 185 39.65 32.61 12.53
C GLU A 185 40.52 33.71 11.87
N GLU A 186 40.01 34.37 10.83
CA GLU A 186 40.69 35.50 10.17
C GLU A 186 40.90 36.70 11.12
N ILE A 187 39.90 37.05 11.93
CA ILE A 187 39.99 38.12 12.94
C ILE A 187 41.04 37.80 14.00
N LEU A 188 41.10 36.55 14.48
CA LEU A 188 42.10 36.12 15.45
C LEU A 188 43.53 36.22 14.88
N ALA A 189 43.73 35.78 13.63
CA ALA A 189 45.02 35.88 12.96
C ALA A 189 45.48 37.35 12.78
N LEU A 190 44.56 38.27 12.48
CA LEU A 190 44.83 39.71 12.41
C LEU A 190 45.27 40.29 13.76
N ILE A 191 44.57 39.95 14.85
CA ILE A 191 44.90 40.42 16.21
C ILE A 191 46.31 39.95 16.63
N ASP A 192 46.65 38.70 16.34
CA ASP A 192 47.98 38.14 16.66
C ASP A 192 49.10 38.75 15.81
N ALA A 193 48.85 39.01 14.52
CA ALA A 193 49.79 39.71 13.66
C ALA A 193 50.05 41.15 14.14
N GLU A 194 48.99 41.86 14.55
CA GLU A 194 49.08 43.22 15.11
C GLU A 194 49.86 43.23 16.43
N ARG A 195 49.58 42.26 17.33
CA ARG A 195 50.31 42.09 18.61
C ARG A 195 51.80 41.83 18.37
N LYS A 196 52.16 40.94 17.43
CA LYS A 196 53.56 40.66 17.04
C LYS A 196 54.26 41.88 16.42
N LYS A 197 53.58 42.66 15.56
CA LYS A 197 54.12 43.93 15.01
C LYS A 197 54.37 44.96 16.13
N ARG A 198 53.42 45.13 17.05
CA ARG A 198 53.55 46.09 18.17
C ARG A 198 54.68 45.72 19.13
N GLU A 199 54.90 44.43 19.38
CA GLU A 199 56.05 43.95 20.15
C GLU A 199 57.40 44.20 19.47
N THR A 200 57.52 43.86 18.19
CA THR A 200 58.77 44.07 17.44
C THR A 200 59.11 45.56 17.37
N MET A 201 58.13 46.45 17.13
CA MET A 201 58.34 47.90 17.24
C MET A 201 58.82 48.34 18.64
N LYS A 202 58.23 47.82 19.73
CA LYS A 202 58.68 48.10 21.11
C LYS A 202 60.12 47.63 21.36
N LYS A 203 60.48 46.43 20.90
CA LYS A 203 61.84 45.86 20.98
C LYS A 203 62.86 46.72 20.20
N THR A 204 62.52 47.18 18.99
CA THR A 204 63.37 48.07 18.18
C THR A 204 63.51 49.47 18.79
N ARG A 205 62.44 50.05 19.36
CA ARG A 205 62.50 51.32 20.11
C ARG A 205 63.37 51.20 21.38
N ARG A 206 63.31 50.08 22.11
CA ARG A 206 64.19 49.80 23.26
C ARG A 206 65.67 49.71 22.84
N ARG A 207 65.99 49.02 21.74
CA ARG A 207 67.35 49.00 21.16
C ARG A 207 67.84 50.41 20.80
N ARG A 208 67.03 51.21 20.10
CA ARG A 208 67.37 52.61 19.74
C ARG A 208 67.57 53.52 20.96
N ARG A 209 66.82 53.32 22.05
CA ARG A 209 67.04 54.08 23.31
C ARG A 209 68.38 53.73 23.98
N ARG A 210 68.77 52.45 24.01
CA ARG A 210 70.09 52.02 24.53
C ARG A 210 71.28 52.62 23.77
N HIS A 211 71.10 52.99 22.50
CA HIS A 211 72.11 53.71 21.72
C HIS A 211 72.10 55.25 21.89
N ARG A 212 71.18 55.81 22.69
CA ARG A 212 71.06 57.28 22.89
C ARG A 212 71.34 57.75 24.32
N SER A 213 71.38 56.85 25.30
CA SER A 213 71.64 57.17 26.72
C SER A 213 73.13 57.05 27.06
N SER A 214 73.96 57.90 26.46
CA SER A 214 75.38 58.07 26.84
C SER A 214 75.80 59.55 26.86
N ILE A 215 74.87 60.45 27.21
CA ILE A 215 75.17 61.83 27.58
C ILE A 215 74.14 62.33 28.60
N ASP A 216 74.67 62.74 29.76
CA ASP A 216 74.14 63.43 30.96
C ASP A 216 72.66 63.41 31.39
N GLY A 217 72.48 63.38 32.73
CA GLY A 217 71.89 64.56 33.38
C GLY A 217 70.60 64.42 34.20
N GLU A 218 70.66 63.70 35.33
CA GLU A 218 69.99 63.97 36.63
C GLU A 218 68.46 64.20 36.83
N PHE A 219 68.04 63.69 38.00
CA PHE A 219 66.99 64.17 38.94
C PHE A 219 65.52 63.70 38.86
N SER A 220 65.22 62.77 39.78
CA SER A 220 64.05 62.65 40.68
C SER A 220 62.60 62.55 40.15
N GLY A 221 61.82 61.70 40.83
CA GLY A 221 60.40 61.47 40.63
C GLY A 221 60.03 60.03 40.95
N SER A 222 59.79 59.74 42.23
CA SER A 222 59.26 58.45 42.70
C SER A 222 57.85 58.19 42.14
N ASP A 223 57.45 56.92 42.07
CA ASP A 223 56.47 56.37 43.01
C ASP A 223 56.37 54.85 42.85
N GLU A 224 55.87 54.20 43.90
CA GLU A 224 56.12 52.79 44.21
C GLU A 224 55.27 51.77 43.42
N GLU A 225 55.74 50.52 43.44
CA GLU A 225 54.91 49.36 43.19
C GLU A 225 53.88 49.21 44.33
N SER A 226 52.63 48.86 44.00
CA SER A 226 51.84 48.00 44.89
C SER A 226 51.34 46.78 44.12
N ARG A 227 51.51 45.63 44.77
CA ARG A 227 51.00 44.34 44.33
C ARG A 227 49.61 44.15 44.94
N ASP A 228 48.81 43.30 44.32
CA ASP A 228 47.97 42.38 45.09
C ASP A 228 47.91 41.04 44.36
N ASP A 229 48.18 39.98 45.11
CA ASP A 229 48.20 38.58 44.69
C ASP A 229 46.78 37.96 44.74
N MET A 230 46.48 37.01 43.85
CA MET A 230 45.86 35.74 44.28
C MET A 230 46.00 34.62 43.23
N GLU A 231 46.56 33.48 43.64
CA GLU A 231 46.67 32.25 42.85
C GLU A 231 45.45 31.31 42.98
N SER A 232 45.51 30.20 42.21
CA SER A 232 44.81 28.88 42.34
C SER A 232 43.55 28.66 41.48
N LEU A 233 43.14 27.43 41.09
CA LEU A 233 43.72 26.08 40.83
C LEU A 233 42.60 25.28 40.09
N SER A 234 42.73 24.13 39.41
CA SER A 234 43.81 23.21 38.96
C SER A 234 43.30 22.52 37.67
N SER A 235 44.09 22.34 36.60
CA SER A 235 45.03 21.22 36.32
C SER A 235 44.46 19.79 36.34
N ILE A 236 44.85 18.98 35.34
CA ILE A 236 44.81 17.48 35.27
C ILE A 236 43.40 16.91 35.00
N ASN A 237 43.12 16.01 34.04
CA ASN A 237 43.92 15.33 32.98
C ASN A 237 42.97 14.97 31.79
N GLU A 238 43.22 14.10 30.80
CA GLU A 238 44.27 13.10 30.45
C GLU A 238 44.39 12.99 28.89
N GLN A 239 45.05 11.95 28.37
CA GLN A 239 45.00 11.42 27.00
C GLN A 239 45.04 9.87 27.04
N GLN A 240 44.96 9.21 25.86
CA GLN A 240 45.13 7.77 25.56
C GLN A 240 43.83 6.93 25.56
N THR A 241 43.61 5.90 24.73
CA THR A 241 44.31 5.27 23.55
C THR A 241 43.23 4.53 22.70
N GLU A 242 43.41 3.80 21.58
CA GLU A 242 44.54 3.31 20.74
C GLU A 242 44.03 3.11 19.29
N ALA A 243 44.88 2.70 18.34
CA ALA A 243 44.50 2.23 17.00
C ALA A 243 44.51 0.68 16.87
N SER A 244 43.86 0.12 15.82
CA SER A 244 44.54 -0.72 14.77
C SER A 244 43.68 -1.76 13.99
N SER A 245 43.81 -1.69 12.65
CA SER A 245 44.05 -2.81 11.70
C SER A 245 42.96 -3.79 11.16
N LYS A 246 42.78 -3.68 9.82
CA LYS A 246 42.92 -4.72 8.75
C LYS A 246 41.81 -5.75 8.37
N ARG A 247 41.78 -6.00 7.03
CA ARG A 247 41.21 -7.08 6.17
C ARG A 247 39.90 -6.68 5.43
N ASP A 248 39.79 -6.60 4.09
CA ASP A 248 40.04 -7.57 2.97
C ASP A 248 38.92 -8.64 2.86
N GLY A 249 38.26 -8.95 1.72
CA GLY A 249 38.29 -8.43 0.34
C GLY A 249 37.37 -9.22 -0.64
N SER A 250 37.30 -8.79 -1.91
CA SER A 250 36.86 -9.52 -3.14
C SER A 250 35.39 -9.98 -3.44
N LEU A 251 34.87 -9.40 -4.53
CA LEU A 251 34.04 -9.89 -5.67
C LEU A 251 33.89 -11.41 -5.93
N SER A 252 32.73 -11.85 -6.50
CA SER A 252 32.61 -12.45 -7.89
C SER A 252 31.24 -13.09 -8.27
N ASN A 253 30.78 -12.84 -9.51
CA ASN A 253 30.05 -13.73 -10.45
C ASN A 253 31.06 -14.15 -11.57
N PRO A 254 30.81 -14.97 -12.65
CA PRO A 254 29.55 -15.45 -13.29
C PRO A 254 29.62 -16.92 -13.88
N SER A 255 28.87 -17.22 -14.96
CA SER A 255 29.04 -18.28 -16.02
C SER A 255 28.66 -19.75 -15.70
N ASP A 256 28.23 -20.64 -16.63
CA ASP A 256 27.66 -20.55 -18.00
C ASP A 256 27.16 -21.96 -18.50
N THR A 257 26.34 -22.03 -19.57
CA THR A 257 26.20 -23.15 -20.58
C THR A 257 25.72 -24.57 -20.12
N ASP A 258 25.08 -25.46 -20.91
CA ASP A 258 24.51 -25.46 -22.29
C ASP A 258 23.49 -26.63 -22.54
N SER A 259 22.96 -26.74 -23.78
CA SER A 259 22.45 -27.96 -24.48
C SER A 259 21.02 -28.53 -24.25
N ASP A 260 20.04 -27.89 -24.91
CA ASP A 260 19.25 -28.39 -26.09
C ASP A 260 18.61 -29.82 -26.22
N THR A 261 17.49 -29.85 -26.95
CA THR A 261 16.75 -30.96 -27.61
C THR A 261 15.79 -31.89 -26.83
N SER A 262 14.48 -31.59 -26.87
CA SER A 262 13.42 -32.47 -27.46
C SER A 262 11.99 -31.94 -27.21
N GLU A 263 11.65 -30.77 -27.73
CA GLU A 263 10.39 -30.06 -27.40
C GLU A 263 9.11 -30.56 -28.10
N LEU A 264 9.15 -31.54 -29.01
CA LEU A 264 8.07 -31.70 -30.00
C LEU A 264 6.97 -32.74 -29.68
N ASP A 265 7.14 -33.63 -28.69
CA ASP A 265 6.12 -34.64 -28.30
C ASP A 265 5.38 -34.31 -27.00
N ALA A 266 5.92 -33.43 -26.14
CA ALA A 266 5.33 -33.12 -24.84
C ALA A 266 4.14 -32.14 -24.92
N VAL A 267 4.12 -31.28 -25.94
CA VAL A 267 3.15 -30.16 -26.07
C VAL A 267 1.73 -30.67 -26.30
N ALA A 268 1.54 -31.70 -27.13
CA ALA A 268 0.22 -32.24 -27.47
C ALA A 268 -0.47 -33.01 -26.33
N ALA A 269 0.29 -33.51 -25.35
CA ALA A 269 -0.25 -34.28 -24.22
C ALA A 269 -0.63 -33.39 -23.01
N ALA A 270 -0.04 -32.20 -22.90
CA ALA A 270 -0.21 -31.32 -21.75
C ALA A 270 -1.56 -30.58 -21.71
N GLU A 271 -2.17 -30.28 -22.86
CA GLU A 271 -3.36 -29.41 -22.95
C GLU A 271 -4.66 -30.01 -22.35
N ARG A 272 -4.72 -31.33 -22.09
CA ARG A 272 -5.96 -32.01 -21.68
C ARG A 272 -6.11 -32.32 -20.19
N TYR A 273 -5.12 -32.01 -19.36
CA TYR A 273 -5.27 -32.04 -17.90
C TYR A 273 -4.81 -30.72 -17.30
N HIS A 274 -5.74 -29.76 -17.24
CA HIS A 274 -5.57 -28.56 -16.43
C HIS A 274 -5.44 -29.00 -14.97
N SER A 275 -4.23 -28.88 -14.40
CA SER A 275 -4.01 -29.11 -12.98
C SER A 275 -4.99 -28.26 -12.17
N ARG A 276 -5.55 -28.81 -11.08
CA ARG A 276 -6.40 -28.05 -10.12
C ARG A 276 -5.76 -26.71 -9.76
N TYR A 277 -4.44 -26.68 -9.64
CA TYR A 277 -3.68 -25.46 -9.41
C TYR A 277 -3.96 -24.33 -10.44
N HIS A 278 -4.01 -24.63 -11.74
CA HIS A 278 -4.36 -23.64 -12.78
C HIS A 278 -5.87 -23.37 -12.86
N GLY A 279 -6.71 -24.33 -12.44
CA GLY A 279 -8.16 -24.14 -12.30
C GLY A 279 -8.51 -23.16 -11.19
N ASP A 280 -7.90 -23.33 -10.02
CA ASP A 280 -8.26 -22.66 -8.77
C ASP A 280 -7.44 -21.39 -8.50
N PHE A 281 -6.20 -21.28 -9.01
CA PHE A 281 -5.31 -20.16 -8.67
C PHE A 281 -4.86 -19.34 -9.88
N LYS A 282 -4.86 -18.01 -9.71
CA LYS A 282 -4.25 -17.05 -10.62
C LYS A 282 -2.90 -16.60 -10.06
N GLU A 283 -1.81 -16.86 -10.77
CA GLU A 283 -0.49 -16.38 -10.38
C GLU A 283 -0.38 -14.85 -10.50
N LEU A 284 0.24 -14.22 -9.50
CA LEU A 284 0.45 -12.77 -9.44
C LEU A 284 1.93 -12.38 -9.44
N GLY A 285 2.82 -13.24 -8.97
CA GLY A 285 4.26 -12.98 -8.98
C GLY A 285 5.09 -14.00 -8.21
N LEU A 286 6.40 -14.00 -8.46
CA LEU A 286 7.36 -14.85 -7.76
C LEU A 286 7.66 -14.29 -6.36
N LEU A 287 7.62 -15.13 -5.32
CA LEU A 287 8.01 -14.76 -3.95
C LEU A 287 9.41 -15.27 -3.59
N GLY A 288 9.85 -16.41 -4.14
CA GLY A 288 11.21 -16.90 -3.90
C GLY A 288 11.50 -18.24 -4.58
N ARG A 289 12.79 -18.60 -4.64
CA ARG A 289 13.30 -19.88 -5.14
C ARG A 289 14.39 -20.40 -4.21
N GLY A 290 14.44 -21.71 -4.01
CA GLY A 290 15.50 -22.37 -3.23
C GLY A 290 15.48 -23.89 -3.40
N GLY A 291 16.32 -24.61 -2.64
CA GLY A 291 16.44 -26.08 -2.75
C GLY A 291 15.15 -26.86 -2.47
N GLY A 292 14.16 -26.23 -1.83
CA GLY A 292 12.82 -26.80 -1.63
C GLY A 292 11.81 -26.53 -2.75
N GLY A 293 12.19 -25.88 -3.85
CA GLY A 293 11.31 -25.50 -4.96
C GLY A 293 11.09 -23.99 -5.12
N GLU A 294 10.01 -23.64 -5.81
CA GLU A 294 9.62 -22.26 -6.12
C GLU A 294 8.38 -21.86 -5.31
N VAL A 295 8.33 -20.65 -4.77
CA VAL A 295 7.15 -20.10 -4.09
C VAL A 295 6.64 -18.91 -4.89
N VAL A 296 5.35 -18.94 -5.23
CA VAL A 296 4.66 -17.87 -5.95
C VAL A 296 3.50 -17.29 -5.14
N LYS A 297 3.28 -15.99 -5.28
CA LYS A 297 2.08 -15.29 -4.84
C LYS A 297 0.96 -15.59 -5.82
N VAL A 298 -0.15 -16.09 -5.32
CA VAL A 298 -1.34 -16.38 -6.11
C VAL A 298 -2.57 -15.71 -5.50
N ARG A 299 -3.60 -15.45 -6.32
CA ARG A 299 -4.97 -15.21 -5.88
C ARG A 299 -5.76 -16.50 -6.09
N ASN A 300 -6.33 -17.10 -5.06
CA ASN A 300 -7.32 -18.16 -5.26
C ASN A 300 -8.55 -17.52 -5.96
N ARG A 301 -9.16 -18.22 -6.92
CA ARG A 301 -10.29 -17.74 -7.70
C ARG A 301 -11.63 -17.90 -6.96
N LEU A 302 -11.68 -18.79 -5.97
CA LEU A 302 -12.87 -19.04 -5.15
C LEU A 302 -13.06 -17.95 -4.08
N ASP A 303 -12.10 -17.81 -3.16
CA ASP A 303 -12.16 -16.85 -2.03
C ASP A 303 -11.55 -15.47 -2.35
N ARG A 304 -10.91 -15.32 -3.52
CA ARG A 304 -10.20 -14.11 -3.97
C ARG A 304 -9.06 -13.63 -3.05
N GLN A 305 -8.62 -14.43 -2.08
CA GLN A 305 -7.53 -14.12 -1.15
C GLN A 305 -6.14 -14.48 -1.70
N LEU A 306 -5.13 -13.91 -1.05
CA LEU A 306 -3.73 -14.01 -1.44
C LEU A 306 -3.02 -15.13 -0.67
N TYR A 307 -2.43 -16.06 -1.42
CA TYR A 307 -1.70 -17.20 -0.87
C TYR A 307 -0.28 -17.27 -1.42
N ALA A 308 0.61 -17.92 -0.66
CA ALA A 308 1.92 -18.35 -1.12
C ALA A 308 1.85 -19.85 -1.45
N VAL A 309 1.87 -20.20 -2.74
CA VAL A 309 1.87 -21.61 -3.17
C VAL A 309 3.29 -22.04 -3.53
N LYS A 310 3.70 -23.19 -2.98
CA LYS A 310 5.02 -23.77 -3.19
C LYS A 310 4.96 -24.86 -4.27
N LYS A 311 5.52 -24.56 -5.44
CA LYS A 311 5.73 -25.48 -6.55
C LYS A 311 6.97 -26.33 -6.31
N VAL A 312 6.79 -27.64 -6.19
CA VAL A 312 7.88 -28.63 -6.12
C VAL A 312 7.98 -29.31 -7.47
N LYS A 313 9.15 -29.27 -8.11
CA LYS A 313 9.41 -30.06 -9.32
C LYS A 313 9.51 -31.53 -8.92
N LEU A 314 8.80 -32.40 -9.63
CA LEU A 314 8.84 -33.84 -9.44
C LEU A 314 9.59 -34.47 -10.61
N ASP A 315 10.52 -35.39 -10.32
CA ASP A 315 11.23 -36.11 -11.37
C ASP A 315 10.26 -37.05 -12.11
N PRO A 316 10.20 -36.98 -13.46
CA PRO A 316 9.21 -37.74 -14.21
C PRO A 316 9.42 -39.26 -14.13
N ASP A 317 10.62 -39.73 -13.82
CA ASP A 317 10.96 -41.15 -13.77
C ASP A 317 10.78 -41.81 -12.39
N ASP A 318 10.58 -41.03 -11.31
CA ASP A 318 10.27 -41.61 -9.99
C ASP A 318 8.80 -42.06 -9.92
N LYS A 319 8.60 -43.30 -10.37
CA LYS A 319 7.33 -44.04 -10.33
C LYS A 319 6.81 -44.28 -8.91
N THR A 320 7.61 -44.08 -7.86
CA THR A 320 7.19 -44.25 -6.46
C THR A 320 6.56 -42.99 -5.89
N MET A 321 7.10 -41.80 -6.20
CA MET A 321 6.51 -40.52 -5.76
C MET A 321 5.17 -40.26 -6.46
N LYS A 322 5.09 -40.48 -7.78
CA LYS A 322 3.84 -40.30 -8.55
C LYS A 322 2.66 -41.11 -7.98
N LYS A 323 2.91 -42.33 -7.47
CA LYS A 323 1.87 -43.19 -6.86
C LYS A 323 1.43 -42.74 -5.46
N LYS A 324 2.23 -41.95 -4.75
CA LYS A 324 1.87 -41.41 -3.42
C LYS A 324 1.03 -40.13 -3.53
N ILE A 325 1.24 -39.32 -4.57
CA ILE A 325 0.63 -38.00 -4.72
C ILE A 325 -0.78 -38.08 -5.36
N LEU A 326 -1.05 -39.13 -6.16
CA LEU A 326 -2.36 -39.36 -6.81
C LEU A 326 -3.35 -40.14 -5.91
N ARG A 327 -3.34 -39.92 -4.60
CA ARG A 327 -4.11 -40.73 -3.62
C ARG A 327 -4.99 -39.95 -2.63
N GLU A 328 -5.07 -38.63 -2.80
CA GLU A 328 -5.98 -37.73 -2.07
C GLU A 328 -6.83 -36.91 -3.06
#